data_AF-A0A6L7GWQ2-F1
#
_entry.id   AF-A0A6L7GWQ2-F1
#
_cell.length_a   1.000
_cell.length_b   1.000
_cell.length_c   1.000
_cell.angle_alpha   90.00
_cell.angle_beta   90.00
_cell.angle_gamma   90.00
#
_symmetry.space_group_name_H-M   'P 1'
#
loop_
_entity.id
_entity.type
_entity.pdbx_description
1 polymer ?
#
loop_
_entity_poly.entity_id
_entity_poly.type
_entity_poly.pdbx_seq_one_letter_code
_entity_poly.pdbx_strand_id
1 'polypeptide(L)'
;MALTAIAVPAVHAETPAERCTRETNAYNQTWKQAWVLAHPGTTIDDAPAPNPPYICHSGDDGGSAPTITAPSTTETPTNSATATSEAPPTGVETTSNGPDLEPPASTSSPADNVDAGQPTIGSAETSDEIRKLTDISVRNFNIAIDTLRRQLIRLATQNGETYQQTLDGSWSNAVRAVRYVSGPTIGSGSGDVDSNECGQPANAEVGQARQPGDFFYSDSCTGGGTATRGHTLNHGHNGLFTTNRATVEASNDKGVHAVPEAYQSLRLNPRKYAVNDASSGERSNAVAYGLSKVGLGYSYNYVGNRQGGPGVGSFNCSQLVWAAYYEPTHETDHVIDVDADEDTWHGRVGNNAVYPKDLIQSKHVTSY
;
A
#
# COMPACT_ATOMS: atom_id res chain seq x y z
N MET A 1 -32.51 13.25 38.40
CA MET A 1 -31.90 13.33 37.05
C MET A 1 -30.57 14.06 37.22
N ALA A 2 -29.46 13.35 37.07
CA ALA A 2 -28.11 13.93 37.07
C ALA A 2 -27.56 13.78 35.65
N LEU A 3 -27.32 14.91 34.98
CA LEU A 3 -26.61 14.95 33.69
C LEU A 3 -25.12 14.85 33.98
N THR A 4 -24.47 13.83 33.43
CA THR A 4 -23.02 13.68 33.45
C THR A 4 -22.48 14.19 32.11
N ALA A 5 -21.72 15.29 32.13
CA ALA A 5 -21.07 15.83 30.95
C ALA A 5 -19.83 15.00 30.61
N ILE A 6 -19.75 14.51 29.37
CA ILE A 6 -18.58 13.79 28.84
C ILE A 6 -17.67 14.85 28.19
N ALA A 7 -16.45 14.99 28.70
CA ALA A 7 -15.44 15.85 28.11
C ALA A 7 -14.78 15.14 26.92
N VAL A 8 -14.79 15.78 25.75
CA VAL A 8 -14.05 15.33 24.56
C VAL A 8 -12.60 15.83 24.68
N PRO A 9 -11.58 14.99 24.49
CA PRO A 9 -10.19 15.45 24.49
C PRO A 9 -9.93 16.39 23.31
N ALA A 10 -9.27 17.52 23.58
CA ALA A 10 -8.88 18.47 22.55
C ALA A 10 -7.77 17.86 21.67
N VAL A 11 -8.04 17.72 20.38
CA VAL A 11 -7.01 17.45 19.37
C VAL A 11 -6.14 18.70 19.26
N HIS A 12 -4.89 18.62 19.70
CA HIS A 12 -3.94 19.72 19.49
C HIS A 12 -3.49 19.72 18.03
N ALA A 13 -3.77 20.83 17.34
CA ALA A 13 -3.23 21.07 16.00
C ALA A 13 -1.69 21.19 16.10
N GLU A 14 -0.98 20.52 15.19
CA GLU A 14 0.48 20.59 15.08
C GLU A 14 0.91 22.05 14.92
N THR A 15 1.79 22.53 15.81
CA THR A 15 2.33 23.88 15.71
C THR A 15 3.22 24.00 14.46
N PRO A 16 3.37 25.21 13.87
CA PRO A 16 4.30 25.40 12.76
C PRO A 16 5.73 24.93 13.05
N ALA A 17 6.19 25.03 14.31
CA ALA A 17 7.50 24.55 14.73
C ALA A 17 7.60 23.01 14.74
N GLU A 18 6.53 22.32 15.14
CA GLU A 18 6.46 20.85 15.09
C GLU A 18 6.41 20.35 13.65
N ARG A 19 5.59 20.98 12.80
CA ARG A 19 5.55 20.72 11.35
C ARG A 19 6.93 20.88 10.70
N CYS A 20 7.57 22.01 10.98
CA CYS A 20 8.91 22.33 10.51
C CYS A 20 9.95 21.26 10.91
N THR A 21 9.87 20.81 12.16
CA THR A 21 10.74 19.74 12.68
C THR A 21 10.48 18.42 11.98
N ARG A 22 9.21 18.05 11.80
CA ARG A 22 8.79 16.83 11.10
C ARG A 22 9.25 16.82 9.64
N GLU A 23 9.03 17.91 8.91
CA GLU A 23 9.44 18.03 7.51
C GLU A 23 10.96 18.02 7.34
N THR A 24 11.69 18.73 8.20
CA THR A 24 13.16 18.71 8.23
C THR A 24 13.69 17.30 8.46
N ASN A 25 13.09 16.57 9.41
CA ASN A 25 13.48 15.19 9.70
C ASN A 25 13.19 14.26 8.52
N ALA A 26 12.01 14.38 7.89
CA ALA A 26 11.63 13.59 6.73
C ALA A 26 12.56 13.86 5.53
N TYR A 27 12.90 15.11 5.26
CA TYR A 27 13.86 15.50 4.23
C TYR A 27 15.25 14.89 4.50
N ASN A 28 15.76 15.07 5.72
CA ASN A 28 17.07 14.55 6.10
C ASN A 28 17.12 13.02 6.02
N GLN A 29 16.07 12.32 6.43
CA GLN A 29 16.01 10.86 6.31
C GLN A 29 15.99 10.42 4.84
N THR A 30 15.17 11.07 4.02
CA THR A 30 15.07 10.77 2.57
C THR A 30 16.43 10.97 1.89
N TRP A 31 17.12 12.07 2.21
CA TRP A 31 18.46 12.33 1.71
C TRP A 31 19.46 11.23 2.11
N LYS A 32 19.51 10.88 3.41
CA LYS A 32 20.43 9.84 3.89
C LYS A 32 20.17 8.49 3.22
N GLN A 33 18.90 8.12 3.04
CA GLN A 33 18.53 6.89 2.34
C GLN A 33 18.98 6.91 0.87
N ALA A 34 18.73 8.00 0.15
CA ALA A 34 19.18 8.16 -1.24
C ALA A 34 20.72 8.12 -1.35
N TRP A 35 21.43 8.70 -0.38
CA TRP A 35 22.89 8.68 -0.35
C TRP A 35 23.44 7.26 -0.14
N VAL A 36 22.92 6.50 0.83
CA VAL A 36 23.36 5.11 1.10
C VAL A 36 23.11 4.22 -0.12
N LEU A 37 21.98 4.39 -0.82
CA LEU A 37 21.71 3.67 -2.06
C LEU A 37 22.74 3.94 -3.16
N ALA A 38 23.31 5.15 -3.20
CA ALA A 38 24.36 5.53 -4.14
C ALA A 38 25.78 5.16 -3.68
N HIS A 39 25.97 4.74 -2.42
CA HIS A 39 27.27 4.44 -1.83
C HIS A 39 27.28 3.05 -1.16
N PRO A 40 27.40 1.95 -1.92
CA PRO A 40 27.38 0.60 -1.37
C PRO A 40 28.44 0.37 -0.30
N GLY A 41 28.03 -0.25 0.82
CA GLY A 41 28.91 -0.54 1.96
C GLY A 41 28.93 0.53 3.05
N THR A 42 28.16 1.61 2.91
CA THR A 42 27.97 2.64 3.93
C THR A 42 26.63 2.49 4.65
N THR A 43 26.47 3.20 5.75
CA THR A 43 25.25 3.26 6.57
C THR A 43 24.66 4.67 6.58
N ILE A 44 23.43 4.80 7.10
CA ILE A 44 22.73 6.09 7.24
C ILE A 44 23.52 7.08 8.11
N ASP A 45 24.35 6.59 9.04
CA ASP A 45 25.17 7.42 9.91
C ASP A 45 26.42 7.97 9.20
N ASP A 46 26.83 7.36 8.10
CA ASP A 46 27.95 7.81 7.25
C ASP A 46 27.51 8.90 6.26
N ALA A 47 26.20 9.09 6.08
CA ALA A 47 25.67 10.03 5.10
C ALA A 47 25.93 11.48 5.52
N PRO A 48 26.50 12.33 4.64
CA PRO A 48 26.75 13.74 4.95
C PRO A 48 25.44 14.50 5.09
N ALA A 49 25.49 15.68 5.72
CA ALA A 49 24.34 16.59 5.73
C ALA A 49 23.89 16.94 4.29
N PRO A 50 22.58 17.09 4.05
CA PRO A 50 22.10 17.43 2.71
C PRO A 50 22.61 18.79 2.24
N ASN A 51 22.93 18.87 0.95
CA ASN A 51 23.27 20.11 0.27
C ASN A 51 22.40 20.26 -0.98
N PRO A 52 21.50 21.27 -1.05
CA PRO A 52 21.27 22.30 -0.03
C PRO A 52 20.59 21.75 1.23
N PRO A 53 20.74 22.40 2.39
CA PRO A 53 19.96 22.05 3.58
C PRO A 53 18.48 22.36 3.35
N TYR A 54 17.59 21.64 4.03
CA TYR A 54 16.16 21.95 4.03
C TYR A 54 15.93 23.34 4.65
N ILE A 55 15.19 24.19 3.93
CA ILE A 55 14.76 25.49 4.41
C ILE A 55 13.28 25.35 4.74
N CYS A 56 12.98 25.45 6.02
CA CYS A 56 11.62 25.43 6.50
C CYS A 56 10.92 26.75 6.21
N HIS A 57 9.76 26.70 5.57
CA HIS A 57 8.97 27.88 5.27
C HIS A 57 7.94 28.08 6.40
N SER A 58 8.11 29.14 7.18
CA SER A 58 7.33 29.45 8.38
C SER A 58 5.97 30.11 8.10
N GLY A 59 5.42 29.95 6.89
CA GLY A 59 4.13 30.52 6.48
C GLY A 59 3.39 29.60 5.52
N ASP A 60 2.09 29.83 5.33
CA ASP A 60 1.17 29.10 4.44
C ASP A 60 1.52 29.23 2.93
N ASP A 61 2.76 29.62 2.61
CA ASP A 61 3.16 30.09 1.28
C ASP A 61 3.55 28.96 0.32
N GLY A 62 3.30 27.69 0.66
CA GLY A 62 3.46 26.55 -0.27
C GLY A 62 4.86 26.42 -0.91
N GLY A 63 5.91 26.90 -0.23
CA GLY A 63 7.27 26.90 -0.76
C GLY A 63 7.76 25.48 -1.09
N SER A 64 8.18 25.25 -2.33
CA SER A 64 8.64 23.94 -2.79
C SER A 64 9.93 23.51 -2.08
N ALA A 65 9.94 22.27 -1.57
CA ALA A 65 11.15 21.65 -1.05
C ALA A 65 12.26 21.62 -2.14
N PRO A 66 13.53 21.86 -1.79
CA PRO A 66 14.62 21.82 -2.75
C PRO A 66 14.76 20.43 -3.37
N THR A 67 14.98 20.37 -4.69
CA THR A 67 15.17 19.13 -5.44
C THR A 67 16.41 18.40 -4.93
N ILE A 68 16.22 17.18 -4.42
CA ILE A 68 17.31 16.32 -3.96
C ILE A 68 18.01 15.73 -5.19
N THR A 69 19.27 16.12 -5.43
CA THR A 69 20.13 15.49 -6.43
C THR A 69 21.23 14.73 -5.70
N ALA A 70 21.29 13.41 -5.87
CA ALA A 70 22.40 12.64 -5.32
C ALA A 70 23.72 12.99 -6.05
N PRO A 71 24.84 13.17 -5.33
CA PRO A 71 26.15 13.38 -5.93
C PRO A 71 26.59 12.11 -6.66
N SER A 72 27.10 12.28 -7.88
CA SER A 72 27.66 11.18 -8.68
C SER A 72 28.93 10.63 -8.06
N THR A 73 29.05 9.30 -8.10
CA THR A 73 30.26 8.55 -7.77
C THR A 73 31.34 8.77 -8.84
N THR A 74 32.06 9.89 -8.76
CA THR A 74 33.27 10.07 -9.57
C THR A 74 34.36 10.75 -8.75
N GLU A 75 34.94 10.05 -7.77
CA GLU A 75 36.35 10.23 -7.41
C GLU A 75 36.94 8.90 -6.92
N THR A 76 37.82 8.33 -7.74
CA THR A 76 38.64 7.15 -7.42
C THR A 76 39.92 7.60 -6.72
N PRO A 77 40.31 6.99 -5.59
CA PRO A 77 41.71 6.88 -5.24
C PRO A 77 42.20 5.45 -5.54
N THR A 78 43.15 5.40 -6.46
CA THR A 78 44.02 4.27 -6.78
C THR A 78 44.70 3.75 -5.51
N ASN A 79 44.63 2.44 -5.24
CA ASN A 79 45.79 1.70 -4.73
C ASN A 79 45.66 0.19 -4.96
N SER A 80 46.63 -0.33 -5.69
CA SER A 80 46.91 -1.73 -5.97
C SER A 80 47.40 -2.46 -4.71
N ALA A 81 46.91 -3.69 -4.49
CA ALA A 81 47.74 -4.78 -3.99
C ALA A 81 47.15 -6.15 -4.38
N THR A 82 48.03 -6.94 -4.96
CA THR A 82 47.91 -8.30 -5.52
C THR A 82 47.75 -9.37 -4.43
N ALA A 83 46.92 -10.39 -4.67
CA ALA A 83 47.17 -11.77 -4.21
C ALA A 83 46.34 -12.79 -5.00
N THR A 84 46.91 -13.99 -5.12
CA THR A 84 46.72 -14.96 -6.20
C THR A 84 45.91 -16.19 -5.74
N SER A 85 45.21 -16.78 -6.71
CA SER A 85 44.68 -18.17 -6.87
C SER A 85 44.99 -19.24 -5.81
N GLU A 86 43.97 -20.03 -5.43
CA GLU A 86 43.90 -21.48 -5.72
C GLU A 86 42.56 -22.11 -5.31
N ALA A 87 42.14 -23.13 -6.07
CA ALA A 87 41.08 -24.10 -5.78
C ALA A 87 41.53 -25.46 -6.38
N PRO A 88 40.88 -26.61 -6.12
CA PRO A 88 40.18 -27.15 -4.93
C PRO A 88 40.77 -28.54 -4.55
N PRO A 89 40.12 -29.40 -3.72
CA PRO A 89 39.19 -30.38 -4.32
C PRO A 89 37.98 -30.83 -3.47
N THR A 90 36.98 -31.27 -4.23
CA THR A 90 35.91 -32.27 -4.07
C THR A 90 35.68 -33.02 -2.74
N GLY A 91 34.42 -32.96 -2.27
CA GLY A 91 33.55 -34.13 -2.10
C GLY A 91 33.38 -34.71 -0.69
N VAL A 92 32.19 -34.55 -0.09
CA VAL A 92 31.54 -35.51 0.84
C VAL A 92 30.02 -35.34 0.77
N GLU A 93 29.32 -36.43 0.47
CA GLU A 93 27.87 -36.59 0.66
C GLU A 93 27.54 -36.58 2.16
N THR A 94 26.53 -35.80 2.57
CA THR A 94 25.89 -35.98 3.87
C THR A 94 24.39 -35.81 3.75
N THR A 95 23.69 -36.88 4.13
CA THR A 95 22.24 -37.03 4.25
C THR A 95 21.68 -36.12 5.34
N SER A 96 20.76 -35.22 4.97
CA SER A 96 19.99 -34.39 5.90
C SER A 96 18.68 -35.10 6.26
N ASN A 97 18.65 -35.75 7.43
CA ASN A 97 17.42 -36.01 8.16
C ASN A 97 17.04 -34.73 8.92
N GLY A 98 16.04 -34.01 8.44
CA GLY A 98 15.41 -32.92 9.19
C GLY A 98 14.36 -33.47 10.16
N PRO A 99 14.29 -32.98 11.42
CA PRO A 99 13.16 -33.29 12.28
C PRO A 99 11.92 -32.49 11.85
N ASP A 100 10.82 -33.23 11.76
CA ASP A 100 9.45 -32.77 11.56
C ASP A 100 9.07 -31.80 12.70
N LEU A 101 8.68 -30.57 12.38
CA LEU A 101 8.16 -29.60 13.34
C LEU A 101 6.63 -29.57 13.20
N GLU A 102 5.96 -30.23 14.14
CA GLU A 102 4.52 -30.20 14.33
C GLU A 102 4.00 -28.75 14.53
N PRO A 103 2.81 -28.42 14.02
CA PRO A 103 2.16 -27.14 14.30
C PRO A 103 1.73 -27.05 15.78
N PRO A 104 1.91 -25.91 16.46
CA PRO A 104 1.61 -25.79 17.88
C PRO A 104 0.10 -25.84 18.16
N ALA A 105 -0.22 -26.57 19.23
CA ALA A 105 -1.55 -26.80 19.76
C ALA A 105 -2.28 -25.51 20.17
N SER A 106 -3.59 -25.51 19.92
CA SER A 106 -4.55 -24.52 20.37
C SER A 106 -4.62 -24.50 21.91
N THR A 107 -4.15 -23.41 22.52
CA THR A 107 -4.41 -23.10 23.93
C THR A 107 -5.63 -22.20 24.03
N SER A 108 -6.73 -22.77 24.50
CA SER A 108 -7.91 -22.05 24.97
C SER A 108 -7.61 -21.39 26.32
N SER A 109 -7.99 -20.12 26.48
CA SER A 109 -8.07 -19.44 27.78
C SER A 109 -9.10 -18.31 27.70
N PRO A 110 -9.68 -17.95 28.86
CA PRO A 110 -11.12 -17.76 29.00
C PRO A 110 -11.58 -16.32 28.75
N ALA A 111 -12.85 -16.24 28.37
CA ALA A 111 -13.62 -15.01 28.25
C ALA A 111 -13.77 -14.31 29.59
N ASP A 112 -13.61 -12.99 29.62
CA ASP A 112 -14.36 -12.11 30.50
C ASP A 112 -14.41 -10.67 29.99
N ASN A 113 -15.57 -10.04 30.22
CA ASN A 113 -16.00 -8.67 29.91
C ASN A 113 -16.42 -8.33 28.46
N VAL A 114 -17.68 -8.66 28.15
CA VAL A 114 -18.47 -8.03 27.07
C VAL A 114 -19.32 -6.90 27.65
N ASP A 115 -19.12 -5.71 27.09
CA ASP A 115 -19.90 -4.49 27.30
C ASP A 115 -21.31 -4.62 26.70
N ALA A 116 -22.32 -4.10 27.41
CA ALA A 116 -23.74 -4.35 27.20
C ALA A 116 -24.37 -3.59 26.00
N GLY A 117 -23.57 -3.22 25.00
CA GLY A 117 -24.01 -2.61 23.74
C GLY A 117 -23.59 -3.36 22.49
N GLN A 118 -22.84 -4.46 22.62
CA GLN A 118 -22.33 -5.22 21.48
C GLN A 118 -23.42 -6.17 20.95
N PRO A 119 -23.75 -6.17 19.65
CA PRO A 119 -24.67 -7.15 19.09
C PRO A 119 -24.12 -8.55 19.36
N THR A 120 -24.90 -9.36 20.09
CA THR A 120 -24.60 -10.76 20.37
C THR A 120 -24.35 -11.51 19.07
N ILE A 121 -23.21 -12.22 19.01
CA ILE A 121 -22.92 -13.24 18.00
C ILE A 121 -23.98 -14.34 18.14
N GLY A 122 -25.11 -14.19 17.45
CA GLY A 122 -26.26 -15.07 17.66
C GLY A 122 -27.54 -14.71 16.88
N SER A 123 -27.61 -13.57 16.19
CA SER A 123 -28.67 -13.36 15.19
C SER A 123 -28.38 -14.25 13.96
N ALA A 124 -29.36 -15.06 13.54
CA ALA A 124 -29.24 -15.88 12.34
C ALA A 124 -28.81 -15.02 11.14
N GLU A 125 -27.65 -15.32 10.58
CA GLU A 125 -27.11 -14.61 9.42
C GLU A 125 -28.09 -14.75 8.26
N THR A 126 -28.39 -13.64 7.60
CA THR A 126 -29.23 -13.70 6.41
C THR A 126 -28.43 -14.31 5.25
N SER A 127 -29.10 -14.99 4.31
CA SER A 127 -28.44 -15.52 3.12
C SER A 127 -27.71 -14.43 2.30
N ASP A 128 -28.17 -13.18 2.37
CA ASP A 128 -27.52 -12.05 1.72
C ASP A 128 -26.23 -11.62 2.43
N GLU A 129 -26.23 -11.60 3.77
CA GLU A 129 -25.03 -11.31 4.55
C GLU A 129 -23.92 -12.33 4.27
N ILE A 130 -24.23 -13.63 4.33
CA ILE A 130 -23.28 -14.71 4.04
C ILE A 130 -22.69 -14.54 2.64
N ARG A 131 -23.53 -14.21 1.65
CA ARG A 131 -23.10 -13.97 0.26
C ARG A 131 -22.10 -12.81 0.19
N LYS A 132 -22.44 -11.65 0.79
CA LYS A 132 -21.58 -10.46 0.78
C LYS A 132 -20.25 -10.70 1.48
N LEU A 133 -20.26 -11.32 2.66
CA LEU A 133 -19.05 -11.68 3.38
C LEU A 133 -18.18 -12.65 2.58
N THR A 134 -18.78 -13.63 1.90
CA THR A 134 -18.06 -14.58 1.04
C THR A 134 -17.39 -13.86 -0.13
N ASP A 135 -18.10 -12.98 -0.82
CA ASP A 135 -17.56 -12.21 -1.95
C ASP A 135 -16.39 -11.31 -1.54
N ILE A 136 -16.53 -10.59 -0.41
CA ILE A 136 -15.45 -9.76 0.13
C ILE A 136 -14.25 -10.63 0.52
N SER A 137 -14.49 -11.72 1.26
CA SER A 137 -13.46 -12.64 1.73
C SER A 137 -12.58 -13.13 0.57
N VAL A 138 -13.22 -13.62 -0.49
CA VAL A 138 -12.53 -14.17 -1.66
C VAL A 138 -11.66 -13.12 -2.37
N ARG A 139 -12.09 -11.85 -2.38
CA ARG A 139 -11.35 -10.70 -2.94
C ARG A 139 -10.30 -10.10 -2.01
N ASN A 140 -10.27 -10.57 -0.77
CA ASN A 140 -9.33 -10.18 0.28
C ASN A 140 -8.48 -11.39 0.67
N PHE A 141 -7.99 -12.12 -0.34
CA PHE A 141 -7.09 -13.27 -0.15
C PHE A 141 -7.67 -14.38 0.75
N ASN A 142 -8.99 -14.59 0.70
CA ASN A 142 -9.71 -15.60 1.48
C ASN A 142 -9.57 -15.40 3.00
N ILE A 143 -9.62 -14.15 3.46
CA ILE A 143 -9.72 -13.85 4.90
C ILE A 143 -10.89 -14.60 5.53
N ALA A 144 -10.66 -15.25 6.68
CA ALA A 144 -11.71 -16.00 7.37
C ALA A 144 -12.93 -15.11 7.64
N ILE A 145 -14.13 -15.61 7.35
CA ILE A 145 -15.40 -14.86 7.44
C ILE A 145 -15.60 -14.24 8.83
N ASP A 146 -15.28 -14.97 9.90
CA ASP A 146 -15.38 -14.44 11.26
C ASP A 146 -14.41 -13.29 11.54
N THR A 147 -13.20 -13.36 10.95
CA THR A 147 -12.21 -12.27 11.05
C THR A 147 -12.68 -11.05 10.27
N LEU A 148 -13.17 -11.25 9.05
CA LEU A 148 -13.76 -10.20 8.24
C LEU A 148 -14.94 -9.52 8.96
N ARG A 149 -15.88 -10.30 9.49
CA ARG A 149 -17.02 -9.75 10.25
C ARG A 149 -16.54 -8.90 11.42
N ARG A 150 -15.58 -9.38 12.22
CA ARG A 150 -15.02 -8.60 13.33
C ARG A 150 -14.35 -7.30 12.87
N GLN A 151 -13.67 -7.32 11.72
CA GLN A 151 -13.11 -6.09 11.12
C GLN A 151 -14.20 -5.12 10.71
N LEU A 152 -15.25 -5.59 10.02
CA LEU A 152 -16.37 -4.75 9.59
C LEU A 152 -17.13 -4.16 10.79
N ILE A 153 -17.33 -4.91 11.88
CA ILE A 153 -17.94 -4.37 13.11
C ILE A 153 -17.07 -3.27 13.74
N ARG A 154 -15.74 -3.46 13.78
CA ARG A 154 -14.83 -2.43 14.29
C ARG A 154 -14.85 -1.17 13.43
N LEU A 155 -14.81 -1.32 12.11
CA LEU A 155 -14.90 -0.21 11.16
C LEU A 155 -16.23 0.54 11.31
N ALA A 156 -17.34 -0.20 11.40
CA ALA A 156 -18.66 0.38 11.65
C ALA A 156 -18.67 1.23 12.94
N THR A 157 -18.09 0.69 14.01
CA THR A 157 -17.99 1.39 15.30
C THR A 157 -17.11 2.64 15.20
N GLN A 158 -15.95 2.55 14.54
CA GLN A 158 -15.02 3.66 14.36
C GLN A 158 -15.63 4.80 13.54
N ASN A 159 -16.42 4.47 12.52
CA ASN A 159 -17.01 5.44 11.61
C ASN A 159 -18.39 5.95 12.07
N GLY A 160 -18.93 5.42 13.17
CA GLY A 160 -20.30 5.72 13.59
C GLY A 160 -21.37 5.22 12.60
N GLU A 161 -21.06 4.16 11.86
CA GLU A 161 -21.94 3.49 10.90
C GLU A 161 -22.61 2.25 11.54
N THR A 162 -23.69 1.78 10.92
CA THR A 162 -24.21 0.44 11.21
C THR A 162 -23.34 -0.63 10.54
N TYR A 163 -23.28 -1.83 11.13
CA TYR A 163 -22.61 -2.97 10.50
C TYR A 163 -23.10 -3.23 9.06
N GLN A 164 -24.40 -3.12 8.81
CA GLN A 164 -24.99 -3.36 7.48
C GLN A 164 -24.50 -2.34 6.45
N GLN A 165 -24.42 -1.07 6.84
CA GLN A 165 -23.88 0.01 6.01
C GLN A 165 -22.42 -0.24 5.63
N THR A 166 -21.58 -0.58 6.60
CA THR A 166 -20.17 -0.90 6.37
C THR A 166 -19.99 -2.17 5.52
N LEU A 167 -20.82 -3.19 5.73
CA LEU A 167 -20.84 -4.42 4.93
C LEU A 167 -21.21 -4.13 3.47
N ASP A 168 -22.26 -3.36 3.23
CA ASP A 168 -22.75 -3.04 1.89
C ASP A 168 -21.73 -2.20 1.10
N GLY A 169 -21.12 -1.20 1.75
CA GLY A 169 -20.06 -0.39 1.15
C GLY A 169 -18.82 -1.22 0.83
N SER A 170 -18.36 -2.04 1.78
CA SER A 170 -17.19 -2.91 1.58
C SER A 170 -17.42 -3.94 0.47
N TRP A 171 -18.62 -4.50 0.37
CA TRP A 171 -19.00 -5.43 -0.70
C TRP A 171 -19.03 -4.74 -2.07
N SER A 172 -19.67 -3.57 -2.16
CA SER A 172 -19.75 -2.80 -3.40
C SER A 172 -18.36 -2.41 -3.93
N ASN A 173 -17.49 -1.92 -3.04
CA ASN A 173 -16.12 -1.54 -3.40
C ASN A 173 -15.33 -2.78 -3.88
N ALA A 174 -15.32 -3.87 -3.10
CA ALA A 174 -14.60 -5.09 -3.47
C ALA A 174 -15.04 -5.67 -4.82
N VAL A 175 -16.36 -5.75 -5.08
CA VAL A 175 -16.90 -6.30 -6.34
C VAL A 175 -16.58 -5.41 -7.54
N ARG A 176 -16.61 -4.08 -7.37
CA ARG A 176 -16.26 -3.14 -8.43
C ARG A 176 -14.77 -3.21 -8.78
N ALA A 177 -13.90 -3.23 -7.76
CA ALA A 177 -12.47 -3.14 -7.91
C ALA A 177 -11.80 -4.47 -8.31
N VAL A 178 -12.26 -5.59 -7.78
CA VAL A 178 -11.70 -6.92 -8.04
C VAL A 178 -12.72 -7.75 -8.80
N ARG A 179 -12.48 -7.97 -10.09
CA ARG A 179 -13.39 -8.70 -10.98
C ARG A 179 -12.95 -10.15 -11.15
N TYR A 180 -13.93 -11.03 -11.35
CA TYR A 180 -13.66 -12.38 -11.85
C TYR A 180 -13.26 -12.29 -13.31
N VAL A 181 -12.14 -12.90 -13.65
CA VAL A 181 -11.64 -13.00 -15.03
C VAL A 181 -11.79 -14.42 -15.53
N SER A 182 -12.04 -14.58 -16.83
CA SER A 182 -12.07 -15.90 -17.46
C SER A 182 -10.65 -16.44 -17.67
N GLY A 183 -10.28 -17.47 -16.92
CA GLY A 183 -9.34 -18.50 -17.39
C GLY A 183 -10.11 -19.59 -18.15
N PRO A 184 -9.45 -20.46 -18.94
CA PRO A 184 -10.15 -21.47 -19.74
C PRO A 184 -10.80 -22.50 -18.81
N THR A 185 -12.07 -22.29 -18.46
CA THR A 185 -12.87 -23.30 -17.77
C THR A 185 -14.23 -23.40 -18.44
N ILE A 186 -14.47 -24.60 -18.96
CA ILE A 186 -15.71 -25.04 -19.61
C ILE A 186 -16.84 -25.00 -18.58
N GLY A 187 -17.96 -24.38 -18.95
CA GLY A 187 -19.27 -24.71 -18.39
C GLY A 187 -19.95 -23.60 -17.58
N SER A 188 -20.89 -22.93 -18.26
CA SER A 188 -22.10 -22.29 -17.72
C SER A 188 -21.97 -21.16 -16.68
N GLY A 189 -22.29 -19.94 -17.14
CA GLY A 189 -23.39 -19.19 -16.52
C GLY A 189 -23.09 -17.77 -16.03
N SER A 190 -23.40 -16.80 -16.90
CA SER A 190 -23.93 -15.44 -16.61
C SER A 190 -23.10 -14.46 -15.75
N GLY A 191 -22.65 -13.39 -16.41
CA GLY A 191 -22.47 -12.04 -15.84
C GLY A 191 -21.02 -11.63 -15.56
N ASP A 192 -20.55 -10.61 -16.30
CA ASP A 192 -19.37 -9.79 -16.00
C ASP A 192 -17.96 -10.42 -16.11
N VAL A 193 -17.71 -11.22 -17.14
CA VAL A 193 -16.34 -11.64 -17.50
C VAL A 193 -15.73 -10.69 -18.52
N ASP A 194 -14.76 -9.88 -18.10
CA ASP A 194 -13.81 -9.25 -19.01
C ASP A 194 -12.72 -10.28 -19.36
N SER A 195 -12.69 -10.70 -20.63
CA SER A 195 -11.82 -11.77 -21.12
C SER A 195 -10.35 -11.38 -21.27
N ASN A 196 -9.99 -10.13 -20.97
CA ASN A 196 -8.69 -9.56 -21.35
C ASN A 196 -7.78 -9.16 -20.18
N GLU A 197 -8.13 -9.48 -18.94
CA GLU A 197 -7.40 -8.96 -17.77
C GLU A 197 -6.36 -9.93 -17.17
N CYS A 198 -6.34 -11.21 -17.56
CA CYS A 198 -5.45 -12.22 -16.96
C CYS A 198 -4.92 -13.28 -17.94
N GLY A 199 -4.72 -12.91 -19.20
CA GLY A 199 -4.26 -13.87 -20.20
C GLY A 199 -3.80 -13.30 -21.55
N GLN A 200 -4.09 -12.04 -21.86
CA GLN A 200 -3.56 -11.28 -23.00
C GLN A 200 -3.80 -9.78 -22.69
N PRO A 201 -2.84 -8.87 -22.90
CA PRO A 201 -1.57 -9.06 -23.61
C PRO A 201 -0.47 -9.75 -22.78
N ALA A 202 0.63 -10.14 -23.44
CA ALA A 202 1.83 -10.63 -22.79
C ALA A 202 2.44 -9.57 -21.87
N ASN A 203 3.33 -10.01 -20.97
CA ASN A 203 4.08 -9.07 -20.13
C ASN A 203 4.84 -8.07 -21.01
N ALA A 204 4.77 -6.81 -20.61
CA ALA A 204 5.48 -5.71 -21.26
C ALA A 204 6.27 -4.93 -20.23
N GLU A 205 7.30 -4.21 -20.68
CA GLU A 205 8.01 -3.26 -19.84
C GLU A 205 7.05 -2.15 -19.38
N VAL A 206 7.16 -1.72 -18.12
CA VAL A 206 6.36 -0.60 -17.61
C VAL A 206 6.63 0.69 -18.41
N GLY A 207 7.87 0.85 -18.88
CA GLY A 207 8.34 2.04 -19.57
C GLY A 207 8.57 3.21 -18.61
N GLN A 208 9.26 4.25 -19.11
CA GLN A 208 9.63 5.39 -18.28
C GLN A 208 8.41 6.24 -17.93
N ALA A 209 8.35 6.73 -16.69
CA ALA A 209 7.37 7.75 -16.33
C ALA A 209 7.75 9.12 -16.93
N ARG A 210 6.78 10.01 -17.06
CA ARG A 210 7.05 11.40 -17.45
C ARG A 210 7.80 12.14 -16.34
N GLN A 211 7.47 11.85 -15.08
CA GLN A 211 8.05 12.51 -13.91
C GLN A 211 7.88 11.68 -12.63
N PRO A 212 8.67 11.96 -11.57
CA PRO A 212 8.41 11.43 -10.24
C PRO A 212 7.00 11.78 -9.74
N GLY A 213 6.41 10.90 -8.94
CA GLY A 213 5.04 11.01 -8.44
C GLY A 213 4.00 10.38 -9.38
N ASP A 214 4.30 10.17 -10.66
CA ASP A 214 3.44 9.33 -11.49
C ASP A 214 3.41 7.90 -10.92
N PHE A 215 2.39 7.11 -11.24
CA PHE A 215 2.30 5.73 -10.80
C PHE A 215 1.97 4.80 -11.96
N PHE A 216 2.29 3.53 -11.83
CA PHE A 216 1.82 2.51 -12.76
C PHE A 216 0.71 1.67 -12.12
N TYR A 217 -0.10 1.08 -12.98
CA TYR A 217 -0.98 -0.04 -12.68
C TYR A 217 -0.64 -1.17 -13.63
N SER A 218 -0.54 -2.39 -13.11
CA SER A 218 -0.47 -3.61 -13.91
C SER A 218 -1.53 -4.58 -13.43
N ASP A 219 -2.01 -5.44 -14.33
CA ASP A 219 -2.88 -6.53 -13.90
C ASP A 219 -2.09 -7.49 -12.99
N SER A 220 -2.74 -7.97 -11.94
CA SER A 220 -2.15 -8.90 -10.97
C SER A 220 -3.17 -9.96 -10.63
N CYS A 221 -2.99 -11.11 -11.24
CA CYS A 221 -3.97 -12.17 -11.27
C CYS A 221 -3.62 -13.22 -10.23
N THR A 222 -4.49 -13.36 -9.24
CA THR A 222 -4.35 -14.38 -8.19
C THR A 222 -5.64 -15.20 -8.16
N GLY A 223 -5.54 -16.53 -8.15
CA GLY A 223 -6.70 -17.41 -8.12
C GLY A 223 -6.53 -18.63 -9.01
N GLY A 224 -7.58 -19.48 -9.03
CA GLY A 224 -7.57 -20.83 -9.59
C GLY A 224 -7.82 -21.94 -8.57
N GLY A 225 -8.14 -21.59 -7.31
CA GLY A 225 -8.42 -22.53 -6.22
C GLY A 225 -9.92 -22.74 -5.97
N THR A 226 -10.25 -23.67 -5.06
CA THR A 226 -11.64 -23.97 -4.66
C THR A 226 -12.36 -22.76 -4.07
N ALA A 227 -11.64 -21.89 -3.35
CA ALA A 227 -12.20 -20.68 -2.74
C ALA A 227 -12.65 -19.63 -3.77
N THR A 228 -11.98 -19.54 -4.92
CA THR A 228 -12.40 -18.69 -6.04
C THR A 228 -13.33 -19.41 -7.02
N ARG A 229 -13.82 -20.61 -6.67
CA ARG A 229 -14.62 -21.51 -7.52
C ARG A 229 -13.98 -21.79 -8.89
N GLY A 230 -12.65 -21.87 -8.94
CA GLY A 230 -11.90 -22.06 -10.19
C GLY A 230 -11.71 -20.78 -11.02
N HIS A 231 -12.25 -19.64 -10.60
CA HIS A 231 -12.01 -18.36 -11.26
C HIS A 231 -10.66 -17.75 -10.84
N THR A 232 -10.09 -16.94 -11.72
CA THR A 232 -8.96 -16.06 -11.39
C THR A 232 -9.53 -14.68 -11.01
N LEU A 233 -8.86 -13.97 -10.09
CA LEU A 233 -9.21 -12.60 -9.71
C LEU A 233 -8.07 -11.68 -10.10
N ASN A 234 -8.39 -10.59 -10.79
CA ASN A 234 -7.44 -9.52 -11.02
C ASN A 234 -7.54 -8.50 -9.89
N HIS A 235 -6.59 -8.57 -8.96
CA HIS A 235 -6.47 -7.58 -7.87
C HIS A 235 -5.76 -6.31 -8.35
N GLY A 236 -4.97 -6.42 -9.42
CA GLY A 236 -4.08 -5.35 -9.88
C GLY A 236 -2.88 -5.15 -8.97
N HIS A 237 -1.92 -4.36 -9.44
CA HIS A 237 -0.72 -3.97 -8.68
C HIS A 237 -0.32 -2.56 -9.08
N ASN A 238 0.12 -1.76 -8.11
CA ASN A 238 0.62 -0.42 -8.33
C ASN A 238 2.03 -0.24 -7.79
N GLY A 239 2.72 0.75 -8.36
CA GLY A 239 3.94 1.32 -7.79
C GLY A 239 4.05 2.80 -8.13
N LEU A 240 4.63 3.56 -7.21
CA LEU A 240 4.86 5.00 -7.34
C LEU A 240 6.24 5.24 -7.93
N PHE A 241 6.35 6.00 -9.02
CA PHE A 241 7.63 6.39 -9.59
C PHE A 241 8.35 7.40 -8.70
N THR A 242 9.53 7.03 -8.23
CA THR A 242 10.43 7.88 -7.42
C THR A 242 11.38 8.68 -8.31
N THR A 243 11.65 8.17 -9.51
CA THR A 243 12.27 8.86 -10.64
C THR A 243 11.51 8.48 -11.91
N ASN A 244 11.91 8.98 -13.08
CA ASN A 244 11.33 8.49 -14.34
C ASN A 244 11.64 7.00 -14.64
N ARG A 245 12.53 6.36 -13.87
CA ARG A 245 13.03 5.00 -14.10
C ARG A 245 12.85 4.05 -12.91
N ALA A 246 12.69 4.56 -11.70
CA ALA A 246 12.61 3.76 -10.48
C ALA A 246 11.27 3.96 -9.80
N THR A 247 10.82 2.94 -9.06
CA THR A 247 9.59 2.99 -8.28
C THR A 247 9.84 2.62 -6.83
N VAL A 248 8.87 2.96 -5.98
CA VAL A 248 8.64 2.34 -4.68
C VAL A 248 7.29 1.62 -4.73
N GLU A 249 7.24 0.38 -4.27
CA GLU A 249 6.04 -0.44 -4.32
C GLU A 249 5.93 -1.36 -3.10
N ALA A 250 4.72 -1.80 -2.78
CA ALA A 250 4.48 -2.84 -1.79
C ALA A 250 4.12 -4.16 -2.48
N SER A 251 4.81 -5.24 -2.15
CA SER A 251 4.62 -6.57 -2.75
C SER A 251 4.55 -7.66 -1.69
N ASN A 252 3.91 -8.78 -2.01
CA ASN A 252 3.73 -9.91 -1.09
C ASN A 252 5.05 -10.56 -0.63
N ASP A 253 6.10 -10.53 -1.45
CA ASP A 253 7.39 -11.16 -1.16
C ASP A 253 8.37 -10.23 -0.44
N LYS A 254 8.28 -8.92 -0.65
CA LYS A 254 9.27 -7.95 -0.12
C LYS A 254 8.70 -6.87 0.79
N GLY A 255 7.37 -6.80 0.94
CA GLY A 255 6.74 -5.64 1.56
C GLY A 255 7.02 -4.38 0.74
N VAL A 256 7.15 -3.23 1.41
CA VAL A 256 7.50 -1.96 0.78
C VAL A 256 8.98 -1.92 0.46
N HIS A 257 9.31 -1.72 -0.82
CA HIS A 257 10.69 -1.71 -1.28
C HIS A 257 10.88 -0.81 -2.50
N ALA A 258 12.11 -0.36 -2.70
CA ALA A 258 12.51 0.33 -3.93
C ALA A 258 12.78 -0.68 -5.05
N VAL A 259 12.39 -0.31 -6.26
CA VAL A 259 12.67 -1.06 -7.49
C VAL A 259 13.48 -0.16 -8.42
N PRO A 260 14.82 -0.28 -8.40
CA PRO A 260 15.68 0.37 -9.38
C PRO A 260 15.34 -0.14 -10.79
N GLU A 261 15.43 0.75 -11.79
CA GLU A 261 15.14 0.40 -13.19
C GLU A 261 13.76 -0.26 -13.42
N ALA A 262 12.77 0.06 -12.58
CA ALA A 262 11.39 -0.40 -12.69
C ALA A 262 10.76 -0.21 -14.08
N TYR A 263 11.20 0.79 -14.85
CA TYR A 263 10.73 0.98 -16.23
C TYR A 263 11.02 -0.22 -17.15
N GLN A 264 12.04 -1.04 -16.88
CA GLN A 264 12.35 -2.27 -17.63
C GLN A 264 11.66 -3.50 -17.06
N SER A 265 10.95 -3.38 -15.93
CA SER A 265 10.29 -4.52 -15.31
C SER A 265 9.16 -5.01 -16.20
N LEU A 266 9.16 -6.30 -16.51
CA LEU A 266 8.07 -6.95 -17.24
C LEU A 266 6.88 -7.14 -16.30
N ARG A 267 5.78 -6.47 -16.60
CA ARG A 267 4.50 -6.55 -15.86
C ARG A 267 3.38 -6.95 -16.81
N LEU A 268 2.31 -7.50 -16.28
CA LEU A 268 1.14 -7.84 -17.09
C LEU A 268 0.34 -6.56 -17.41
N ASN A 269 0.22 -6.24 -18.69
CA ASN A 269 -0.58 -5.11 -19.19
C ASN A 269 -0.34 -3.79 -18.40
N PRO A 270 0.90 -3.29 -18.29
CA PRO A 270 1.20 -2.11 -17.51
C PRO A 270 0.66 -0.86 -18.18
N ARG A 271 0.13 0.05 -17.37
CA ARG A 271 -0.36 1.38 -17.72
C ARG A 271 0.24 2.39 -16.74
N LYS A 272 0.53 3.60 -17.21
CA LYS A 272 1.07 4.67 -16.36
C LYS A 272 0.07 5.80 -16.26
N TYR A 273 0.07 6.47 -15.12
CA TYR A 273 -0.89 7.50 -14.76
C TYR A 273 -0.18 8.69 -14.15
N ALA A 274 -0.56 9.89 -14.59
CA ALA A 274 -0.19 11.14 -13.96
C ALA A 274 -1.29 11.57 -13.00
N VAL A 275 -0.94 12.06 -11.81
CA VAL A 275 -1.87 12.69 -10.87
C VAL A 275 -2.03 14.16 -11.27
N ASN A 276 -3.13 14.51 -11.95
CA ASN A 276 -3.31 15.78 -12.65
C ASN A 276 -3.19 16.99 -11.73
N ASP A 277 -3.76 16.91 -10.54
CA ASP A 277 -3.91 18.05 -9.64
C ASP A 277 -2.66 18.27 -8.76
N ALA A 278 -1.71 17.34 -8.77
CA ALA A 278 -0.49 17.45 -7.97
C ALA A 278 0.54 18.40 -8.59
N SER A 279 0.91 19.42 -7.82
CA SER A 279 2.09 20.28 -8.05
C SER A 279 3.40 19.48 -7.96
N SER A 280 4.50 20.09 -8.41
CA SER A 280 5.84 19.49 -8.28
C SER A 280 6.23 19.23 -6.82
N GLY A 281 5.83 20.11 -5.90
CA GLY A 281 6.05 19.96 -4.46
C GLY A 281 5.28 18.75 -3.89
N GLU A 282 4.00 18.62 -4.22
CA GLU A 282 3.16 17.51 -3.75
C GLU A 282 3.64 16.17 -4.29
N ARG A 283 4.07 16.11 -5.55
CA ARG A 283 4.72 14.90 -6.11
C ARG A 283 5.99 14.53 -5.37
N SER A 284 6.82 15.53 -5.02
CA SER A 284 8.05 15.30 -4.26
C SER A 284 7.75 14.78 -2.86
N ASN A 285 6.73 15.33 -2.20
CA ASN A 285 6.26 14.87 -0.90
C ASN A 285 5.70 13.45 -0.96
N ALA A 286 4.95 13.10 -2.00
CA ALA A 286 4.46 11.74 -2.20
C ALA A 286 5.59 10.73 -2.39
N VAL A 287 6.60 11.08 -3.20
CA VAL A 287 7.80 10.25 -3.38
C VAL A 287 8.56 10.08 -2.05
N ALA A 288 8.76 11.16 -1.30
CA ALA A 288 9.43 11.10 0.01
C ALA A 288 8.64 10.24 1.00
N TYR A 289 7.30 10.37 1.03
CA TYR A 289 6.43 9.51 1.83
C TYR A 289 6.63 8.04 1.46
N GLY A 290 6.51 7.68 0.18
CA GLY A 290 6.65 6.29 -0.26
C GLY A 290 8.01 5.69 0.12
N LEU A 291 9.10 6.44 -0.11
CA LEU A 291 10.45 6.03 0.26
C LEU A 291 10.62 5.85 1.79
N SER A 292 10.00 6.71 2.60
CA SER A 292 10.05 6.59 4.07
C SER A 292 9.44 5.29 4.60
N LYS A 293 8.63 4.60 3.80
CA LYS A 293 7.99 3.33 4.16
C LYS A 293 8.78 2.10 3.73
N VAL A 294 9.90 2.26 3.02
CA VAL A 294 10.75 1.13 2.60
C VAL A 294 11.20 0.32 3.81
N GLY A 295 11.04 -1.01 3.73
CA GLY A 295 11.31 -1.96 4.81
C GLY A 295 10.09 -2.36 5.64
N LEU A 296 8.95 -1.69 5.47
CA LEU A 296 7.68 -2.11 6.08
C LEU A 296 7.08 -3.35 5.40
N GLY A 297 6.27 -4.11 6.13
CA GLY A 297 5.68 -5.37 5.64
C GLY A 297 4.58 -5.17 4.60
N TYR A 298 4.14 -6.28 4.00
CA TYR A 298 2.97 -6.30 3.12
C TYR A 298 1.68 -6.53 3.92
N SER A 299 0.64 -5.75 3.65
CA SER A 299 -0.70 -5.98 4.20
C SER A 299 -1.55 -6.81 3.22
N TYR A 300 -2.07 -7.96 3.65
CA TYR A 300 -3.09 -8.69 2.88
C TYR A 300 -4.51 -8.22 3.19
N ASN A 301 -4.66 -7.32 4.15
CA ASN A 301 -5.95 -6.79 4.56
C ASN A 301 -6.29 -5.57 3.70
N TYR A 302 -7.17 -5.72 2.71
CA TYR A 302 -7.68 -4.59 1.93
C TYR A 302 -8.92 -3.96 2.58
N VAL A 303 -9.69 -4.73 3.37
CA VAL A 303 -10.79 -4.17 4.17
C VAL A 303 -10.24 -3.27 5.28
N GLY A 304 -10.58 -1.98 5.24
CA GLY A 304 -10.08 -1.02 6.23
C GLY A 304 -8.64 -0.58 5.97
N ASN A 305 -8.09 -0.77 4.77
CA ASN A 305 -6.70 -0.38 4.47
C ASN A 305 -6.53 1.12 4.22
N ARG A 306 -7.60 1.92 4.25
CA ARG A 306 -7.53 3.39 4.07
C ARG A 306 -6.97 4.07 5.31
N GLN A 307 -5.71 3.78 5.60
CA GLN A 307 -4.95 4.26 6.75
C GLN A 307 -3.53 4.56 6.30
N GLY A 308 -2.99 5.70 6.72
CA GLY A 308 -1.59 6.06 6.54
C GLY A 308 -0.95 6.55 7.84
N GLY A 309 0.07 7.38 7.73
CA GLY A 309 0.79 7.91 8.88
C GLY A 309 1.90 7.03 9.47
N PRO A 310 2.51 7.48 10.59
CA PRO A 310 3.66 6.83 11.22
C PRO A 310 3.30 5.53 11.96
N GLY A 311 2.03 5.32 12.34
CA GLY A 311 1.58 4.13 13.07
C GLY A 311 1.32 2.90 12.21
N VAL A 312 1.35 3.03 10.87
CA VAL A 312 1.09 1.93 9.95
C VAL A 312 2.36 1.13 9.71
N GLY A 313 2.36 -0.13 10.17
CA GLY A 313 3.52 -1.03 10.07
C GLY A 313 3.60 -1.87 8.78
N SER A 314 2.59 -1.80 7.92
CA SER A 314 2.53 -2.57 6.67
C SER A 314 1.59 -1.91 5.67
N PHE A 315 1.92 -2.01 4.38
CA PHE A 315 1.12 -1.45 3.29
C PHE A 315 0.80 -2.51 2.24
N ASN A 316 -0.35 -2.40 1.60
CA ASN A 316 -0.57 -3.05 0.30
C ASN A 316 -0.25 -2.09 -0.86
N CYS A 317 -0.22 -2.61 -2.09
CA CYS A 317 0.28 -1.87 -3.24
C CYS A 317 -0.48 -0.56 -3.53
N SER A 318 -1.81 -0.58 -3.45
CA SER A 318 -2.65 0.59 -3.66
C SER A 318 -2.68 1.53 -2.46
N GLN A 319 -2.72 0.99 -1.24
CA GLN A 319 -2.66 1.78 0.00
C GLN A 319 -1.40 2.64 0.05
N LEU A 320 -0.25 2.10 -0.34
CA LEU A 320 1.01 2.85 -0.35
C LEU A 320 0.93 4.08 -1.27
N VAL A 321 0.39 3.91 -2.48
CA VAL A 321 0.27 5.00 -3.46
C VAL A 321 -0.77 6.01 -3.03
N TRP A 322 -1.93 5.56 -2.51
CA TRP A 322 -2.96 6.43 -1.95
C TRP A 322 -2.42 7.25 -0.78
N ALA A 323 -1.82 6.60 0.21
CA ALA A 323 -1.30 7.26 1.40
C ALA A 323 -0.16 8.23 1.06
N ALA A 324 0.64 7.94 0.03
CA ALA A 324 1.68 8.85 -0.45
C ALA A 324 1.12 10.21 -0.88
N TYR A 325 -0.07 10.25 -1.49
CA TYR A 325 -0.71 11.49 -1.90
C TYR A 325 -1.59 12.09 -0.81
N TYR A 326 -2.36 11.25 -0.10
CA TYR A 326 -3.30 11.69 0.91
C TYR A 326 -2.59 12.26 2.14
N GLU A 327 -1.60 11.56 2.70
CA GLU A 327 -0.99 11.93 3.98
C GLU A 327 -0.31 13.30 4.00
N PRO A 328 0.43 13.71 2.95
CA PRO A 328 1.00 15.05 2.92
C PRO A 328 -0.03 16.17 2.72
N THR A 329 -1.25 15.85 2.29
CA THR A 329 -2.25 16.84 1.83
C THR A 329 -3.56 16.84 2.63
N HIS A 330 -3.86 15.82 3.44
CA HIS A 330 -5.16 15.68 4.12
C HIS A 330 -5.48 16.79 5.13
N GLU A 331 -4.47 17.56 5.55
CA GLU A 331 -4.57 18.68 6.47
C GLU A 331 -4.43 20.05 5.77
N THR A 332 -4.34 20.07 4.45
CA THR A 332 -4.27 21.30 3.65
C THR A 332 -5.64 21.66 3.07
N ASP A 333 -5.73 22.82 2.43
CA ASP A 333 -6.90 23.24 1.65
C ASP A 333 -6.99 22.55 0.27
N HIS A 334 -5.96 21.78 -0.10
CA HIS A 334 -5.85 21.07 -1.36
C HIS A 334 -5.50 19.58 -1.11
N VAL A 335 -6.53 18.81 -0.76
CA VAL A 335 -6.42 17.36 -0.51
C VAL A 335 -6.35 16.61 -1.83
N ILE A 336 -5.37 15.70 -1.96
CA ILE A 336 -5.23 14.82 -3.11
C ILE A 336 -5.61 13.40 -2.68
N ASP A 337 -6.87 13.05 -2.91
CA ASP A 337 -7.38 11.70 -2.69
C ASP A 337 -7.50 10.95 -4.01
N VAL A 338 -6.47 10.17 -4.33
CA VAL A 338 -6.42 9.41 -5.60
C VAL A 338 -7.32 8.17 -5.59
N ASP A 339 -8.16 7.98 -4.59
CA ASP A 339 -9.20 6.94 -4.59
C ASP A 339 -10.40 7.36 -5.45
N ALA A 340 -10.96 6.46 -6.27
CA ALA A 340 -12.07 6.79 -7.17
C ALA A 340 -13.37 7.17 -6.43
N ASP A 341 -13.45 6.86 -5.15
CA ASP A 341 -14.61 7.01 -4.30
C ASP A 341 -14.33 8.00 -3.17
N GLU A 342 -13.43 8.96 -3.39
CA GLU A 342 -13.18 10.09 -2.50
C GLU A 342 -14.47 10.84 -2.10
N ASP A 343 -15.45 10.95 -3.00
CA ASP A 343 -16.74 11.62 -2.75
C ASP A 343 -17.61 10.89 -1.69
N THR A 344 -17.23 9.67 -1.29
CA THR A 344 -17.87 8.92 -0.20
C THR A 344 -17.15 9.07 1.14
N TRP A 345 -15.87 9.48 1.14
CA TRP A 345 -15.04 9.58 2.34
C TRP A 345 -15.35 10.81 3.20
N HIS A 346 -15.71 11.94 2.58
CA HIS A 346 -16.11 13.17 3.29
C HIS A 346 -17.59 13.14 3.73
N GLY A 347 -17.99 12.08 4.44
CA GLY A 347 -19.25 12.02 5.18
C GLY A 347 -20.35 11.11 4.62
N ARG A 348 -20.05 10.11 3.79
CA ARG A 348 -21.01 9.03 3.47
C ARG A 348 -20.37 7.63 3.39
N VAL A 349 -20.47 6.92 4.50
CA VAL A 349 -20.77 5.49 4.60
C VAL A 349 -20.01 4.52 3.67
N GLY A 350 -19.09 3.75 4.26
CA GLY A 350 -18.74 2.43 3.74
C GLY A 350 -17.56 2.30 2.79
N ASN A 351 -16.85 3.39 2.43
CA ASN A 351 -15.60 3.30 1.68
C ASN A 351 -14.37 3.24 2.61
N ASN A 352 -14.07 2.03 3.06
CA ASN A 352 -12.96 1.75 3.98
C ASN A 352 -11.74 1.14 3.30
N ALA A 353 -11.75 1.03 1.97
CA ALA A 353 -10.75 0.27 1.23
C ALA A 353 -10.29 1.03 -0.02
N VAL A 354 -9.01 0.95 -0.34
CA VAL A 354 -8.45 1.46 -1.58
C VAL A 354 -7.78 0.30 -2.30
N TYR A 355 -8.37 -0.15 -3.40
CA TYR A 355 -7.85 -1.20 -4.26
C TYR A 355 -7.08 -0.62 -5.46
N PRO A 356 -6.22 -1.42 -6.12
CA PRO A 356 -5.42 -0.95 -7.25
C PRO A 356 -6.19 -0.31 -8.39
N LYS A 357 -7.39 -0.84 -8.69
CA LYS A 357 -8.24 -0.29 -9.75
C LYS A 357 -8.93 1.00 -9.36
N ASP A 358 -9.13 1.28 -8.08
CA ASP A 358 -9.75 2.54 -7.65
C ASP A 358 -8.83 3.71 -8.03
N LEU A 359 -7.51 3.55 -7.90
CA LEU A 359 -6.54 4.59 -8.27
C LEU A 359 -6.62 5.03 -9.73
N ILE A 360 -6.87 4.09 -10.65
CA ILE A 360 -6.93 4.38 -12.09
C ILE A 360 -8.31 4.85 -12.55
N GLN A 361 -9.32 4.75 -11.68
CA GLN A 361 -10.68 5.22 -11.92
C GLN A 361 -10.92 6.62 -11.32
N SER A 362 -9.96 7.14 -10.55
CA SER A 362 -10.04 8.48 -9.95
C SER A 362 -10.04 9.58 -11.00
N LYS A 363 -10.85 10.62 -10.74
CA LYS A 363 -10.89 11.84 -11.57
C LYS A 363 -9.58 12.63 -11.51
N HIS A 364 -8.76 12.39 -10.49
CA HIS A 364 -7.47 13.04 -10.28
C HIS A 364 -6.37 12.49 -11.17
N VAL A 365 -6.61 11.47 -12.00
CA VAL A 365 -5.55 10.80 -12.76
C VAL A 365 -5.84 10.70 -14.27
N THR A 366 -4.78 10.74 -15.08
CA THR A 366 -4.85 10.52 -16.53
C THR A 366 -3.83 9.48 -16.97
N SER A 367 -4.27 8.48 -17.74
CA SER A 367 -3.36 7.48 -18.33
C SER A 367 -2.52 8.06 -19.46
N TYR A 368 -1.29 7.56 -19.67
CA TYR A 368 -0.44 7.97 -20.79
C TYR A 368 0.57 6.94 -21.29
#